data_AF-A0A968C6X9-F1
#
_entry.id   AF-A0A968C6X9-F1
#
_cell.length_a   1.000
_cell.length_b   1.000
_cell.length_c   1.000
_cell.angle_alpha   90.00
_cell.angle_beta   90.00
_cell.angle_gamma   90.00
#
_symmetry.space_group_name_H-M   'P 1'
#
loop_
_entity.id
_entity.type
_entity.pdbx_description
1 polymer ?
#
loop_
_entity_poly.entity_id
_entity_poly.type
_entity_poly.pdbx_seq_one_letter_code
_entity_poly.pdbx_strand_id
1 'polypeptide(L)' 'KRTPLEHYRLQKRGGQGVITIRTTARNGKVVRVAQVVDDDEVMLITDGGKVLRCRVSGISTMGRATQGVRVMELS' A
#
# COMPACT_ATOMS: atom_id res chain seq x y z
N LYS A 1 -0.09 -2.43 -3.00
CA LYS A 1 -0.07 -1.59 -4.22
C LYS A 1 0.87 -0.42 -3.99
N ARG A 2 1.42 0.15 -5.06
CA ARG A 2 2.14 1.43 -5.05
C ARG A 2 1.30 2.48 -5.75
N THR A 3 1.47 3.76 -5.42
CA THR A 3 0.79 4.85 -6.11
C THR A 3 1.77 5.99 -6.31
N PRO A 4 1.91 6.54 -7.53
CA PRO A 4 2.80 7.66 -7.78
C PRO A 4 2.42 8.86 -6.92
N LEU A 5 3.43 9.62 -6.47
CA LEU A 5 3.21 10.76 -5.58
C LEU A 5 2.42 11.87 -6.26
N GLU A 6 2.58 12.05 -7.57
CA GLU A 6 1.84 13.05 -8.35
C GLU A 6 0.32 12.84 -8.32
N HIS A 7 -0.16 11.64 -7.96
CA HIS A 7 -1.60 11.40 -7.81
C HIS A 7 -2.17 12.06 -6.54
N TYR A 8 -1.33 12.42 -5.57
CA TYR A 8 -1.74 13.09 -4.34
C TYR A 8 -1.72 14.61 -4.53
N ARG A 9 -2.89 15.18 -4.80
CA ARG A 9 -3.05 16.64 -4.88
C ARG A 9 -2.68 17.30 -3.55
N LEU A 10 -2.09 18.49 -3.63
CA LEU A 10 -1.90 19.34 -2.46
C LEU A 10 -3.26 19.70 -1.84
N GLN A 11 -3.30 19.72 -0.51
CA GLN A 11 -4.46 20.14 0.27
C GLN A 11 -4.02 21.09 1.39
N LYS A 12 -4.92 22.01 1.75
CA LYS A 12 -4.74 22.86 2.94
C LYS A 12 -4.80 21.99 4.20
N ARG A 13 -4.06 22.40 5.23
CA ARG A 13 -4.09 21.77 6.56
C ARG A 13 -5.51 21.82 7.16
N GLY A 14 -5.93 20.75 7.83
CA GLY A 14 -7.21 20.67 8.55
C GLY A 14 -8.37 20.06 7.74
N GLY A 15 -8.15 19.65 6.49
CA GLY A 15 -9.13 18.88 5.73
C GLY A 15 -9.15 17.39 6.14
N GLN A 16 -10.19 16.67 5.72
CA GLN A 16 -10.34 15.22 5.94
C GLN A 16 -9.38 14.35 5.12
N GLY A 17 -8.53 14.97 4.28
CA GLY A 17 -7.60 14.27 3.41
C GLY A 17 -8.21 13.83 2.08
N VAL A 18 -7.58 12.81 1.48
CA VAL A 18 -8.04 12.13 0.27
C VAL A 18 -7.94 10.61 0.44
N ILE A 19 -8.77 9.85 -0.27
CA ILE A 19 -8.72 8.38 -0.25
C ILE A 19 -7.37 7.91 -0.81
N THR A 20 -6.63 7.12 -0.04
CA THR A 20 -5.33 6.53 -0.42
C THR A 20 -5.44 5.08 -0.90
N ILE A 21 -6.42 4.33 -0.37
CA ILE A 21 -6.77 2.96 -0.71
C ILE A 21 -8.23 2.73 -0.33
N ARG A 22 -8.99 1.97 -1.12
CA ARG A 22 -10.34 1.53 -0.73
C ARG A 22 -10.23 0.31 0.18
N THR A 23 -10.58 0.48 1.45
CA THR A 23 -10.70 -0.61 2.40
C THR A 23 -12.06 -1.29 2.26
N THR A 24 -12.05 -2.62 2.17
CA THR A 24 -13.26 -3.46 2.13
C THR A 24 -13.08 -4.64 3.08
N ALA A 25 -14.11 -5.46 3.28
CA ALA A 25 -13.99 -6.70 4.06
C ALA A 25 -12.86 -7.62 3.53
N ARG A 26 -12.60 -7.60 2.22
CA ARG A 26 -11.48 -8.33 1.59
C ARG A 26 -10.10 -7.82 2.03
N ASN A 27 -9.95 -6.51 2.20
CA ASN A 27 -8.66 -5.88 2.49
C ASN A 27 -8.40 -5.68 3.99
N GLY A 28 -9.44 -5.44 4.78
CA GLY A 28 -9.32 -4.97 6.15
C GLY A 28 -8.84 -3.52 6.26
N LYS A 29 -8.37 -3.16 7.45
CA LYS A 29 -7.80 -1.84 7.76
C LYS A 29 -6.38 -1.71 7.22
N VAL A 30 -5.95 -0.47 6.98
CA VAL A 30 -4.57 -0.19 6.62
C VAL A 30 -3.66 -0.40 7.82
N VAL A 31 -2.61 -1.20 7.65
CA VAL A 31 -1.60 -1.47 8.69
C VAL A 31 -0.42 -0.49 8.60
N ARG A 32 0.03 -0.17 7.39
CA ARG A 32 1.18 0.72 7.15
C ARG A 32 1.10 1.41 5.79
N VAL A 33 1.68 2.61 5.74
CA VAL A 33 2.00 3.35 4.51
C VAL A 33 3.46 3.79 4.62
N ALA A 34 4.23 3.63 3.55
CA ALA A 34 5.62 4.06 3.48
C ALA A 34 5.90 4.64 2.09
N GLN A 35 6.74 5.67 2.04
CA GLN A 35 7.35 6.12 0.79
C GLN A 35 8.45 5.13 0.41
N VAL A 36 8.55 4.82 -0.89
CA VAL A 36 9.56 3.93 -1.44
C VAL A 36 10.08 4.51 -2.75
N VAL A 37 11.32 4.18 -3.10
CA VAL A 37 11.91 4.32 -4.43
C VAL A 37 12.02 2.95 -5.10
N ASP A 38 12.21 2.89 -6.42
CA ASP A 38 12.06 1.64 -7.17
C ASP A 38 13.04 0.52 -6.78
N ASP A 39 14.20 0.87 -6.23
CA ASP A 39 15.23 -0.08 -5.79
C ASP A 39 15.01 -0.61 -4.37
N ASP A 40 14.00 -0.11 -3.65
CA ASP A 40 13.71 -0.56 -2.30
C ASP A 40 13.20 -2.00 -2.26
N GLU A 41 13.36 -2.61 -1.09
CA GLU A 41 12.72 -3.86 -0.73
C GLU A 41 11.83 -3.68 0.49
N VAL A 42 10.78 -4.49 0.59
CA VAL A 42 9.85 -4.48 1.73
C VAL A 42 9.75 -5.87 2.35
N MET A 43 9.56 -5.88 3.66
CA MET A 43 9.26 -7.09 4.43
C MET A 43 7.81 -7.07 4.90
N LEU A 44 7.08 -8.15 4.58
CA LEU A 44 5.73 -8.43 5.07
C LEU A 44 5.84 -9.54 6.11
N ILE A 45 5.28 -9.29 7.30
CA ILE A 45 5.32 -10.22 8.43
C ILE A 45 3.89 -10.46 8.90
N THR A 46 3.50 -11.72 9.00
CA THR A 46 2.18 -12.12 9.50
C THR A 46 2.27 -12.47 10.99
N ASP A 47 1.14 -12.43 11.68
CA ASP A 47 1.00 -12.95 13.06
C ASP A 47 1.29 -14.45 13.14
N GLY A 48 0.98 -15.23 12.09
CA GLY A 48 1.37 -16.64 11.94
C GLY A 48 2.86 -16.90 11.67
N GLY A 49 3.73 -15.88 11.79
CA GLY A 49 5.18 -16.04 11.67
C GLY A 49 5.72 -16.16 10.24
N LYS A 50 4.89 -16.00 9.20
CA LYS A 50 5.38 -16.00 7.81
C LYS A 50 6.04 -14.67 7.50
N VAL A 51 7.18 -14.72 6.80
CA VAL A 51 7.94 -13.55 6.37
C VAL A 51 8.14 -13.59 4.86
N LEU A 52 7.82 -12.50 4.18
CA LEU A 52 8.10 -12.31 2.75
C LEU A 52 8.93 -11.04 2.55
N ARG A 53 10.11 -11.17 1.94
CA ARG A 53 10.92 -10.06 1.44
C ARG A 53 10.79 -9.98 -0.08
N CYS A 54 10.41 -8.83 -0.61
CA CYS A 54 10.32 -8.62 -2.06
C CYS A 54 10.70 -7.21 -2.47
N ARG A 55 11.19 -7.06 -3.71
CA ARG A 55 11.43 -5.75 -4.33
C ARG A 55 10.12 -5.02 -4.55
N VAL A 56 10.12 -3.72 -4.27
CA VAL A 56 8.92 -2.90 -4.47
C VAL A 56 8.53 -2.81 -5.94
N SER A 57 9.50 -2.92 -6.86
CA SER A 57 9.28 -2.97 -8.31
C SER A 57 8.32 -4.09 -8.75
N GLY A 58 8.27 -5.20 -8.02
CA GLY A 58 7.32 -6.30 -8.25
C GLY A 58 5.88 -6.02 -7.77
N ILE A 59 5.64 -4.92 -7.04
CA ILE A 59 4.31 -4.55 -6.52
C ILE A 59 3.63 -3.60 -7.51
N SER A 60 2.41 -3.95 -7.93
CA SER A 60 1.65 -3.19 -8.92
C SER A 60 1.45 -1.72 -8.55
N THR A 61 1.76 -0.85 -9.50
CA THR A 61 1.47 0.59 -9.46
C THR A 61 0.03 0.84 -9.90
N MET A 62 -0.76 1.53 -9.07
CA MET A 62 -2.19 1.74 -9.28
C MET A 62 -2.62 3.09 -8.73
N GLY A 63 -3.80 3.56 -9.18
CA GLY A 63 -4.42 4.77 -8.66
C GLY A 63 -4.72 4.73 -7.15
N ARG A 64 -4.94 5.91 -6.55
CA ARG A 64 -5.19 6.05 -5.11
C ARG A 64 -6.44 5.30 -4.66
N ALA A 65 -7.60 5.60 -5.25
CA ALA A 65 -8.89 5.05 -4.83
C ALA A 65 -9.19 3.62 -5.36
N THR A 66 -8.18 2.76 -5.39
CA THR A 66 -8.26 1.34 -5.78
C THR A 66 -8.10 0.42 -4.55
N GLN A 67 -8.46 -0.86 -4.68
CA GLN A 67 -8.27 -1.86 -3.61
C GLN A 67 -6.85 -2.45 -3.57
N GLY A 68 -6.09 -2.35 -4.66
CA GLY A 68 -4.79 -3.00 -4.80
C GLY A 68 -4.87 -4.49 -5.14
N VAL A 69 -3.70 -5.14 -5.06
CA VAL A 69 -3.48 -6.56 -5.34
C VAL A 69 -3.02 -7.29 -4.07
N ARG A 70 -3.23 -8.61 -4.03
CA ARG A 70 -2.67 -9.46 -2.97
C ARG A 70 -1.19 -9.68 -3.27
N VAL A 71 -0.33 -9.41 -2.30
CA VAL A 71 1.13 -9.61 -2.41
C VAL A 71 1.59 -10.89 -1.71
N MET A 72 0.85 -11.32 -0.68
CA MET A 72 1.16 -12.49 0.14
C MET A 72 -0.14 -13.25 0.44
N GLU A 73 -0.09 -14.57 0.38
CA GLU A 73 -1.17 -15.45 0.83
C GLU A 73 -1.01 -15.72 2.33
N LEU A 74 -2.11 -15.60 3.09
CA LEU A 74 -2.12 -15.70 4.55
C LEU A 74 -2.56 -17.09 5.07
N SER A 75 -2.79 -18.06 4.18
CA SER A 75 -3.38 -19.39 4.46
C SER A 75 -2.87 -20.09 5.71
#